data_AF-A0A840WJ40-F1
#
_entry.id   AF-A0A840WJ40-F1
#
_cell.length_a   1.000
_cell.length_b   1.000
_cell.length_c   1.000
_cell.angle_alpha   90.00
_cell.angle_beta   90.00
_cell.angle_gamma   90.00
#
_symmetry.space_group_name_H-M   'P 1'
#
loop_
_entity.id
_entity.type
_entity.pdbx_description
1 polymer ?
#
loop_
_entity_poly.entity_id
_entity_poly.type
_entity_poly.pdbx_seq_one_letter_code
_entity_poly.pdbx_strand_id
1 'polypeptide(L)'
;MRSRRSVPDDQRSPVVADAFPKGGDPLHGQTASGGLGAHVFLLVYLGADGPWPYAVGAVGFVVAQTGLGAARHALVAAQAAPERRVAARALMHTLLNAGMGAGTVVGALVMALDVRAGYLALYGAGALVAFGCAVLLAGLPSELDRRGGQARDRRVLAALADGRLVAVTALTSLLQLSMPVLSVVLLLWLATRTQVPIWVVAVALGLNTVLVLLAQRPWSARVDSDASAARSAWVAAAVLPVACVMFGAGALGGPGAAAAVVLAGIVLLTLGEVAVGPPAWHLALREAPVELQGRYQSVFGMAGALARILGSALVLPLILFAGIAGWAVLGAVMSAAAAGLALLARRSCRASR
;
A
#
# COMPACT_ATOMS: atom_id res chain seq x y z
N MET A 1 -63.41 -55.38 -15.42
CA MET A 1 -63.26 -54.55 -14.20
C MET A 1 -61.93 -53.81 -14.32
N ARG A 2 -61.97 -52.51 -14.67
CA ARG A 2 -61.63 -51.33 -13.82
C ARG A 2 -60.19 -51.39 -13.26
N SER A 3 -59.31 -50.40 -13.40
CA SER A 3 -59.47 -48.98 -13.78
C SER A 3 -58.13 -48.31 -14.09
N ARG A 4 -58.20 -47.31 -14.99
CA ARG A 4 -57.20 -46.31 -15.39
C ARG A 4 -56.69 -45.39 -14.26
N ARG A 5 -55.51 -44.77 -14.47
CA ARG A 5 -55.14 -43.33 -14.32
C ARG A 5 -53.65 -43.18 -14.72
N SER A 6 -53.30 -42.72 -15.92
CA SER A 6 -53.11 -41.32 -16.41
C SER A 6 -51.95 -40.55 -15.76
N VAL A 7 -50.92 -40.18 -16.55
CA VAL A 7 -50.46 -38.80 -16.84
C VAL A 7 -49.34 -38.86 -17.93
N PRO A 8 -49.28 -37.92 -18.90
CA PRO A 8 -48.51 -38.04 -20.15
C PRO A 8 -47.32 -37.07 -20.30
N ASP A 9 -46.51 -37.35 -21.32
CA ASP A 9 -45.62 -36.49 -22.15
C ASP A 9 -44.94 -35.27 -21.54
N ASP A 10 -43.60 -35.26 -21.58
CA ASP A 10 -42.83 -34.50 -22.57
C ASP A 10 -41.43 -34.19 -22.02
N GLN A 11 -40.39 -34.78 -22.64
CA GLN A 11 -39.05 -34.20 -22.75
C GLN A 11 -38.19 -35.08 -23.65
N ARG A 12 -38.51 -35.04 -24.94
CA ARG A 12 -37.55 -35.39 -25.99
C ARG A 12 -36.50 -34.27 -26.06
N SER A 13 -35.24 -34.60 -25.83
CA SER A 13 -34.10 -33.84 -26.36
C SER A 13 -34.26 -33.70 -27.89
N PRO A 14 -34.16 -32.47 -28.44
CA PRO A 14 -32.92 -32.14 -29.15
C PRO A 14 -32.64 -30.62 -29.20
N VAL A 15 -31.52 -30.14 -28.66
CA VAL A 15 -31.00 -28.82 -29.06
C VAL A 15 -29.47 -28.89 -29.17
N VAL A 16 -29.01 -29.29 -30.36
CA VAL A 16 -27.81 -28.71 -30.98
C VAL A 16 -28.33 -27.64 -31.93
N ALA A 17 -28.25 -26.38 -31.52
CA ALA A 17 -28.17 -25.19 -32.37
C ALA A 17 -28.25 -23.94 -31.47
N ASP A 18 -27.47 -22.93 -31.80
CA ASP A 18 -27.54 -21.56 -31.27
C ASP A 18 -26.99 -21.28 -29.87
N ALA A 19 -25.65 -21.18 -29.78
CA ALA A 19 -25.01 -20.34 -28.76
C ALA A 19 -23.64 -19.80 -29.24
N PHE A 20 -23.57 -19.25 -30.46
CA PHE A 20 -22.49 -18.32 -30.81
C PHE A 20 -23.12 -16.93 -31.04
N PRO A 21 -22.98 -15.98 -30.10
CA PRO A 21 -23.24 -14.59 -30.41
C PRO A 21 -22.12 -14.11 -31.35
N LYS A 22 -22.42 -14.03 -32.64
CA LYS A 22 -21.71 -13.14 -33.56
C LYS A 22 -22.06 -11.71 -33.16
N GLY A 23 -21.19 -11.08 -32.40
CA GLY A 23 -21.34 -9.68 -32.00
C GLY A 23 -20.22 -9.29 -31.07
N GLY A 24 -19.11 -8.78 -31.63
CA GLY A 24 -18.06 -8.15 -30.84
C GLY A 24 -18.60 -6.88 -30.22
N ASP A 25 -18.90 -6.93 -28.93
CA ASP A 25 -19.33 -5.77 -28.16
C ASP A 25 -18.09 -4.86 -27.93
N PRO A 26 -18.12 -3.55 -28.26
CA PRO A 26 -16.95 -2.65 -28.19
C PRO A 26 -16.38 -2.42 -26.77
N LEU A 27 -16.95 -3.08 -25.75
CA LEU A 27 -16.62 -2.89 -24.34
C LEU A 27 -15.49 -3.81 -23.83
N HIS A 28 -15.05 -4.79 -24.63
CA HIS A 28 -13.90 -5.68 -24.31
C HIS A 28 -12.57 -4.95 -24.04
N GLY A 29 -12.45 -3.67 -24.38
CA GLY A 29 -11.20 -2.90 -24.27
C GLY A 29 -10.89 -2.28 -22.90
N GLN A 30 -11.83 -2.23 -21.95
CA GLN A 30 -11.66 -1.38 -20.75
C GLN A 30 -11.02 -2.05 -19.53
N THR A 31 -11.16 -3.37 -19.36
CA THR A 31 -10.47 -4.13 -18.29
C THR A 31 -9.04 -4.51 -18.69
N ALA A 32 -8.81 -4.75 -19.98
CA ALA A 32 -7.48 -4.94 -20.54
C ALA A 32 -6.64 -3.66 -20.43
N SER A 33 -7.22 -2.47 -20.60
CA SER A 33 -6.48 -1.20 -20.63
C SER A 33 -5.80 -0.81 -19.31
N GLY A 34 -6.38 -1.18 -18.16
CA GLY A 34 -5.80 -0.90 -16.84
C GLY A 34 -4.55 -1.75 -16.53
N GLY A 35 -4.53 -3.02 -16.95
CA GLY A 35 -3.37 -3.91 -16.84
C GLY A 35 -2.29 -3.64 -17.89
N LEU A 36 -2.71 -3.34 -19.12
CA LEU A 36 -1.85 -2.94 -20.23
C LEU A 36 -1.13 -1.62 -19.94
N GLY A 37 -1.82 -0.65 -19.33
CA GLY A 37 -1.30 0.70 -19.12
C GLY A 37 -0.03 0.74 -18.26
N ALA A 38 0.09 -0.11 -17.22
CA ALA A 38 1.18 0.00 -16.26
C ALA A 38 2.56 -0.37 -16.80
N HIS A 39 2.61 -1.27 -17.76
CA HIS A 39 3.87 -1.89 -18.16
C HIS A 39 4.29 -1.50 -19.58
N VAL A 40 3.41 -0.84 -20.35
CA VAL A 40 3.81 -0.06 -21.53
C VAL A 40 4.81 1.02 -21.16
N PHE A 41 4.73 1.57 -19.93
CA PHE A 41 5.72 2.52 -19.45
C PHE A 41 7.11 1.91 -19.22
N LEU A 42 7.25 0.58 -19.09
CA LEU A 42 8.57 -0.05 -19.09
C LEU A 42 9.26 0.05 -20.47
N LEU A 43 8.48 0.09 -21.55
CA LEU A 43 9.02 0.28 -22.90
C LEU A 43 9.57 1.68 -23.11
N VAL A 44 9.08 2.68 -22.37
CA VAL A 44 9.61 4.06 -22.42
C VAL A 44 11.09 4.08 -22.00
N TYR A 45 11.50 3.21 -21.08
CA TYR A 45 12.89 3.10 -20.66
C TYR A 45 13.82 2.58 -21.75
N LEU A 46 13.32 1.89 -22.78
CA LEU A 46 14.15 1.38 -23.86
C LEU A 46 14.68 2.50 -24.78
N GLY A 47 13.98 3.63 -24.84
CA GLY A 47 14.36 4.82 -25.63
C GLY A 47 14.61 6.06 -24.78
N ALA A 48 14.76 5.92 -23.46
CA ALA A 48 14.96 7.05 -22.57
C ALA A 48 16.44 7.50 -22.55
N ASP A 49 16.81 8.43 -23.44
CA ASP A 49 18.16 9.00 -23.50
C ASP A 49 18.34 10.26 -22.63
N GLY A 50 17.40 10.54 -21.71
CA GLY A 50 17.45 11.71 -20.85
C GLY A 50 16.51 11.64 -19.64
N PRO A 51 16.58 12.62 -18.73
CA PRO A 51 15.84 12.61 -17.47
C PRO A 51 14.33 12.70 -17.66
N TRP A 52 13.85 13.40 -18.69
CA TRP A 52 12.42 13.60 -18.92
C TRP A 52 11.71 12.35 -19.44
N PRO A 53 12.19 11.65 -20.49
CA PRO A 53 11.63 10.35 -20.88
C PRO A 53 11.68 9.33 -19.73
N TYR A 54 12.77 9.30 -18.96
CA TYR A 54 12.89 8.43 -17.79
C TYR A 54 11.83 8.76 -16.73
N ALA A 55 11.62 10.04 -16.43
CA ALA A 55 10.60 10.49 -15.49
C ALA A 55 9.18 10.14 -15.95
N VAL A 56 8.87 10.30 -17.25
CA VAL A 56 7.58 9.90 -17.82
C VAL A 56 7.36 8.39 -17.67
N GLY A 57 8.37 7.58 -17.99
CA GLY A 57 8.33 6.13 -17.78
C GLY A 57 8.10 5.77 -16.31
N ALA A 58 8.84 6.40 -15.40
CA ALA A 58 8.74 6.16 -13.96
C ALA A 58 7.36 6.52 -13.40
N VAL A 59 6.89 7.73 -13.70
CA VAL A 59 5.59 8.22 -13.22
C VAL A 59 4.47 7.35 -13.77
N GLY A 60 4.46 7.08 -15.08
CA GLY A 60 3.45 6.24 -15.70
C GLY A 60 3.43 4.82 -15.12
N PHE A 61 4.61 4.21 -14.95
CA PHE A 61 4.74 2.89 -14.33
C PHE A 61 4.15 2.86 -12.91
N VAL A 62 4.52 3.82 -12.06
CA VAL A 62 4.06 3.89 -10.67
C VAL A 62 2.55 4.15 -10.58
N VAL A 63 2.02 5.08 -11.38
CA VAL A 63 0.59 5.41 -11.40
C VAL A 63 -0.23 4.17 -11.70
N ALA A 64 0.16 3.44 -12.73
CA ALA A 64 -0.61 2.31 -13.19
C ALA A 64 -0.34 1.03 -12.38
N GLN A 65 0.85 0.86 -11.78
CA GLN A 65 1.09 -0.16 -10.75
C GLN A 65 0.17 0.03 -9.53
N THR A 66 -0.04 1.28 -9.11
CA THR A 66 -0.89 1.62 -7.95
C THR A 66 -2.35 1.23 -8.19
N GLY A 67 -2.88 1.43 -9.41
CA GLY A 67 -4.23 0.99 -9.77
C GLY A 67 -4.40 -0.53 -9.82
N LEU A 68 -3.34 -1.26 -10.20
CA LEU A 68 -3.38 -2.71 -10.36
C LEU A 68 -3.49 -3.46 -9.03
N GLY A 69 -2.91 -2.93 -7.95
CA GLY A 69 -3.00 -3.51 -6.61
C GLY A 69 -4.44 -3.63 -6.11
N ALA A 70 -5.21 -2.54 -6.21
CA ALA A 70 -6.62 -2.51 -5.82
C ALA A 70 -7.48 -3.44 -6.70
N ALA A 71 -7.24 -3.44 -8.02
CA ALA A 71 -7.95 -4.31 -8.95
C ALA A 71 -7.74 -5.80 -8.65
N ARG A 72 -6.51 -6.22 -8.33
CA ARG A 72 -6.18 -7.62 -7.97
C ARG A 72 -6.93 -8.07 -6.70
N HIS A 73 -6.98 -7.22 -5.68
CA HIS A 73 -7.67 -7.54 -4.43
C HIS A 73 -9.18 -7.65 -4.63
N ALA A 74 -9.77 -6.76 -5.43
CA ALA A 74 -11.18 -6.81 -5.81
C ALA A 74 -11.52 -8.07 -6.62
N LEU A 75 -10.66 -8.46 -7.57
CA LEU A 75 -10.82 -9.66 -8.38
C LEU A 75 -10.88 -10.93 -7.51
N VAL A 76 -9.97 -11.06 -6.55
CA VAL A 76 -9.96 -12.21 -5.63
C VAL A 76 -11.16 -12.21 -4.69
N ALA A 77 -11.58 -11.04 -4.20
CA ALA A 77 -12.80 -10.94 -3.40
C ALA A 77 -14.05 -11.35 -4.20
N ALA A 78 -14.10 -11.02 -5.49
CA ALA A 78 -15.22 -11.34 -6.38
C ALA A 78 -15.24 -12.80 -6.83
N GLN A 79 -14.09 -13.42 -7.08
CA GLN A 79 -14.01 -14.75 -7.70
C GLN A 79 -13.74 -15.90 -6.72
N ALA A 80 -13.04 -15.66 -5.61
CA ALA A 80 -12.79 -16.74 -4.67
C ALA A 80 -14.03 -17.01 -3.80
N ALA A 81 -14.43 -18.28 -3.75
CA ALA A 81 -15.40 -18.77 -2.78
C ALA A 81 -14.98 -18.32 -1.36
N PRO A 82 -15.92 -17.92 -0.47
CA PRO A 82 -15.61 -17.34 0.84
C PRO A 82 -14.55 -18.12 1.62
N GLU A 83 -14.60 -19.45 1.55
CA GLU A 83 -13.74 -20.41 2.23
C GLU A 83 -12.30 -20.38 1.70
N ARG A 84 -12.12 -20.02 0.41
CA ARG A 84 -10.81 -19.98 -0.27
C ARG A 84 -10.19 -18.59 -0.31
N ARG A 85 -10.93 -17.53 0.05
CA ARG A 85 -10.42 -16.13 0.00
C ARG A 85 -9.20 -15.90 0.88
N VAL A 86 -9.09 -16.58 2.01
CA VAL A 86 -7.91 -16.46 2.90
C VAL A 86 -6.70 -17.10 2.24
N ALA A 87 -6.85 -18.34 1.74
CA ALA A 87 -5.78 -19.06 1.05
C ALA A 87 -5.33 -18.33 -0.23
N ALA A 88 -6.28 -17.80 -1.02
CA ALA A 88 -5.96 -17.03 -2.22
C ALA A 88 -5.18 -15.74 -1.89
N ARG A 89 -5.58 -14.99 -0.85
CA ARG A 89 -4.84 -13.80 -0.40
C ARG A 89 -3.43 -14.15 0.10
N ALA A 90 -3.30 -15.24 0.86
CA ALA A 90 -2.00 -15.72 1.33
C ALA A 90 -1.08 -16.13 0.17
N LEU A 91 -1.62 -16.84 -0.83
CA LEU A 91 -0.88 -17.21 -2.03
C LEU A 91 -0.44 -15.97 -2.82
N MET A 92 -1.32 -15.00 -3.04
CA MET A 92 -0.98 -13.74 -3.71
C MET A 92 0.13 -12.99 -2.99
N HIS A 93 0.07 -12.89 -1.66
CA HIS A 93 1.10 -12.24 -0.87
C HIS A 93 2.44 -12.97 -0.98
N THR A 94 2.41 -14.29 -0.94
CA THR A 94 3.60 -15.14 -1.12
C THR A 94 4.24 -14.93 -2.49
N LEU A 95 3.43 -14.95 -3.56
CA LEU A 95 3.89 -14.72 -4.93
C LEU A 95 4.45 -13.30 -5.13
N LEU A 96 3.81 -12.28 -4.52
CA LEU A 96 4.32 -10.90 -4.53
C LEU A 96 5.70 -10.81 -3.89
N ASN A 97 5.87 -11.39 -2.70
CA ASN A 97 7.16 -11.36 -2.00
C ASN A 97 8.24 -12.15 -2.75
N ALA A 98 7.89 -13.33 -3.29
CA ALA A 98 8.81 -14.11 -4.11
C ALA A 98 9.25 -13.34 -5.37
N GLY A 99 8.30 -12.68 -6.05
CA GLY A 99 8.59 -11.84 -7.21
C GLY A 99 9.49 -10.64 -6.86
N MET A 100 9.23 -9.95 -5.74
CA MET A 100 10.09 -8.86 -5.26
C MET A 100 11.49 -9.35 -4.91
N GLY A 101 11.60 -10.51 -4.24
CA GLY A 101 12.89 -11.12 -3.91
C GLY A 101 13.71 -11.48 -5.15
N ALA A 102 13.11 -12.22 -6.09
CA ALA A 102 13.75 -12.58 -7.35
C ALA A 102 14.13 -11.34 -8.18
N GLY A 103 13.22 -10.37 -8.29
CA GLY A 103 13.46 -9.11 -8.99
C GLY A 103 14.60 -8.29 -8.37
N THR A 104 14.73 -8.29 -7.03
CA THR A 104 15.84 -7.63 -6.34
C THR A 104 17.17 -8.28 -6.68
N VAL A 105 17.24 -9.61 -6.68
CA VAL A 105 18.48 -10.35 -7.06
C VAL A 105 18.86 -10.05 -8.51
N VAL A 106 17.91 -10.17 -9.45
CA VAL A 106 18.17 -9.87 -10.86
C VAL A 106 18.59 -8.42 -11.07
N GLY A 107 17.89 -7.47 -10.43
CA GLY A 107 18.23 -6.05 -10.48
C GLY A 107 19.63 -5.78 -9.91
N ALA A 108 20.00 -6.43 -8.80
CA ALA A 108 21.34 -6.31 -8.23
C ALA A 108 22.42 -6.87 -9.16
N LEU A 109 22.19 -8.00 -9.84
CA LEU A 109 23.13 -8.51 -10.84
C LEU A 109 23.28 -7.53 -12.02
N VAL A 110 22.19 -6.99 -12.54
CA VAL A 110 22.25 -6.00 -13.64
C VAL A 110 23.01 -4.75 -13.22
N MET A 111 22.76 -4.23 -12.01
CA MET A 111 23.50 -3.10 -11.45
C MET A 111 24.99 -3.43 -11.24
N ALA A 112 25.32 -4.66 -10.82
CA ALA A 112 26.71 -5.08 -10.63
C ALA A 112 27.48 -5.23 -11.94
N LEU A 113 26.81 -5.65 -13.03
CA LEU A 113 27.40 -5.72 -14.36
C LEU A 113 27.57 -4.35 -15.01
N ASP A 114 26.71 -3.39 -14.64
CA ASP A 114 26.71 -1.99 -15.07
C ASP A 114 26.85 -1.77 -16.60
N VAL A 115 26.17 -2.61 -17.39
CA VAL A 115 26.15 -2.50 -18.85
C VAL A 115 24.77 -2.12 -19.36
N ARG A 116 24.72 -1.16 -20.29
CA ARG A 116 23.46 -0.67 -20.91
C ARG A 116 22.56 -1.81 -21.38
N ALA A 117 23.13 -2.83 -22.02
CA ALA A 117 22.39 -3.98 -22.52
C ALA A 117 21.65 -4.76 -21.41
N GLY A 118 22.23 -4.85 -20.21
CA GLY A 118 21.61 -5.51 -19.06
C GLY A 118 20.36 -4.77 -18.57
N TYR A 119 20.44 -3.43 -18.49
CA TYR A 119 19.28 -2.60 -18.13
C TYR A 119 18.17 -2.69 -19.19
N LEU A 120 18.52 -2.61 -20.49
CA LEU A 120 17.55 -2.73 -21.58
C LEU A 120 16.88 -4.12 -21.60
N ALA A 121 17.65 -5.19 -21.41
CA ALA A 121 17.12 -6.55 -21.32
C ALA A 121 16.16 -6.69 -20.14
N LEU A 122 16.48 -6.10 -18.98
CA LEU A 122 15.63 -6.13 -17.79
C LEU A 122 14.28 -5.44 -18.04
N TYR A 123 14.30 -4.22 -18.60
CA TYR A 123 13.07 -3.49 -18.93
C TYR A 123 12.25 -4.18 -20.02
N GLY A 124 12.91 -4.71 -21.06
CA GLY A 124 12.26 -5.45 -22.14
C GLY A 124 11.60 -6.75 -21.67
N ALA A 125 12.31 -7.54 -20.84
CA ALA A 125 11.75 -8.75 -20.23
C ALA A 125 10.56 -8.42 -19.32
N GLY A 126 10.66 -7.36 -18.51
CA GLY A 126 9.56 -6.89 -17.67
C GLY A 126 8.32 -6.51 -18.50
N ALA A 127 8.52 -5.82 -19.62
CA ALA A 127 7.43 -5.47 -20.53
C ALA A 127 6.78 -6.72 -21.17
N LEU A 128 7.57 -7.71 -21.56
CA LEU A 128 7.08 -8.96 -22.16
C LEU A 128 6.25 -9.79 -21.16
N VAL A 129 6.74 -9.95 -19.93
CA VAL A 129 6.02 -10.63 -18.85
C VAL A 129 4.68 -9.95 -18.57
N ALA A 130 4.67 -8.61 -18.56
CA ALA A 130 3.47 -7.86 -18.34
C ALA A 130 2.46 -7.96 -19.49
N PHE A 131 2.94 -7.96 -20.73
CA PHE A 131 2.12 -8.23 -21.90
C PHE A 131 1.47 -9.62 -21.78
N GLY A 132 2.24 -10.65 -21.42
CA GLY A 132 1.71 -11.99 -21.15
C GLY A 132 0.62 -11.99 -20.07
N CYS A 133 0.84 -11.28 -18.96
CA CYS A 133 -0.18 -11.10 -17.92
C CYS A 133 -1.45 -10.41 -18.45
N ALA A 134 -1.31 -9.40 -19.30
CA ALA A 134 -2.44 -8.70 -19.90
C ALA A 134 -3.26 -9.59 -20.84
N VAL A 135 -2.60 -10.44 -21.65
CA VAL A 135 -3.28 -11.43 -22.50
C VAL A 135 -4.06 -12.43 -21.65
N LEU A 136 -3.46 -12.95 -20.57
CA LEU A 136 -4.15 -13.86 -19.64
C LEU A 136 -5.37 -13.20 -18.99
N LEU A 137 -5.27 -11.92 -18.61
CA LEU A 137 -6.38 -11.16 -18.03
C LEU A 137 -7.50 -10.89 -19.04
N ALA A 138 -7.16 -10.61 -20.30
CA ALA A 138 -8.13 -10.39 -21.38
C ALA A 138 -8.96 -11.66 -21.70
N GLY A 139 -8.44 -12.84 -21.37
CA GLY A 139 -9.15 -14.11 -21.51
C GLY A 139 -10.14 -14.45 -20.40
N LEU A 140 -10.29 -13.59 -19.37
CA LEU A 140 -11.25 -13.83 -18.28
C LEU A 140 -12.70 -13.52 -18.70
N PRO A 141 -13.72 -14.28 -18.24
CA PRO A 141 -15.13 -14.09 -18.61
C PRO A 141 -15.65 -12.67 -18.32
N SER A 142 -16.41 -12.11 -19.27
CA SER A 142 -16.89 -10.71 -19.28
C SER A 142 -18.03 -10.42 -18.30
N GLU A 143 -18.62 -11.42 -17.62
CA GLU A 143 -19.64 -11.17 -16.59
C GLU A 143 -19.12 -10.34 -15.40
N LEU A 144 -17.79 -10.28 -15.26
CA LEU A 144 -17.07 -9.46 -14.29
C LEU A 144 -17.19 -7.95 -14.59
N ASP A 145 -17.29 -7.57 -15.87
CA ASP A 145 -17.35 -6.17 -16.30
C ASP A 145 -18.73 -5.54 -16.05
N ARG A 146 -19.82 -6.32 -16.05
CA ARG A 146 -21.17 -5.79 -15.73
C ARG A 146 -21.31 -5.39 -14.26
N ARG A 147 -20.72 -6.16 -13.34
CA ARG A 147 -20.75 -5.84 -11.89
C ARG A 147 -19.76 -4.71 -11.52
N GLY A 148 -18.64 -4.61 -12.23
CA GLY A 148 -17.66 -3.52 -12.05
C GLY A 148 -18.05 -2.20 -12.74
N GLY A 149 -18.64 -2.29 -13.94
CA GLY A 149 -19.02 -1.15 -14.78
C GLY A 149 -20.24 -0.39 -14.27
N GLN A 150 -21.23 -1.09 -13.68
CA GLN A 150 -22.36 -0.44 -13.00
C GLN A 150 -21.94 0.30 -11.72
N ALA A 151 -20.76 0.00 -11.16
CA ALA A 151 -20.19 0.68 -10.00
C ALA A 151 -19.30 1.90 -10.34
N ARG A 152 -19.19 2.27 -11.63
CA ARG A 152 -18.62 3.55 -12.09
C ARG A 152 -19.60 4.72 -11.89
N ASP A 153 -20.47 4.55 -10.91
CA ASP A 153 -21.49 5.47 -10.50
C ASP A 153 -20.84 6.73 -9.92
N ARG A 154 -21.50 7.88 -10.07
CA ARG A 154 -21.12 9.25 -9.64
C ARG A 154 -20.75 9.39 -8.14
N ARG A 155 -20.65 8.28 -7.41
CA ARG A 155 -20.43 8.12 -5.97
C ARG A 155 -19.01 7.67 -5.58
N VAL A 156 -18.04 7.59 -6.50
CA VAL A 156 -16.60 7.45 -6.10
C VAL A 156 -16.19 8.62 -5.19
N LEU A 157 -16.74 9.80 -5.45
CA LEU A 157 -16.59 10.98 -4.61
C LEU A 157 -17.30 10.86 -3.25
N ALA A 158 -18.23 9.91 -3.06
CA ALA A 158 -18.99 9.81 -1.81
C ALA A 158 -18.10 9.40 -0.62
N ALA A 159 -17.08 8.56 -0.84
CA ALA A 159 -16.09 8.25 0.20
C ALA A 159 -15.15 9.44 0.46
N LEU A 160 -14.83 10.23 -0.57
CA LEU A 160 -14.05 11.46 -0.42
C LEU A 160 -14.87 12.60 0.21
N ALA A 161 -16.20 12.53 0.16
CA ALA A 161 -17.10 13.44 0.84
C ALA A 161 -17.24 13.13 2.33
N ASP A 162 -16.85 11.92 2.78
CA ASP A 162 -16.74 11.61 4.20
C ASP A 162 -15.51 12.31 4.79
N GLY A 163 -15.74 13.50 5.33
CA GLY A 163 -14.71 14.32 5.96
C GLY A 163 -13.98 13.61 7.11
N ARG A 164 -14.62 12.65 7.80
CA ARG A 164 -13.96 11.86 8.84
C ARG A 164 -12.99 10.87 8.23
N LEU A 165 -13.39 10.14 7.20
CA LEU A 165 -12.50 9.24 6.47
C LEU A 165 -11.29 9.99 5.91
N VAL A 166 -11.52 11.15 5.30
CA VAL A 166 -10.45 12.01 4.76
C VAL A 166 -9.52 12.50 5.87
N ALA A 167 -10.06 12.96 7.00
CA ALA A 167 -9.25 13.40 8.14
C ALA A 167 -8.40 12.25 8.72
N VAL A 168 -8.99 11.07 8.93
CA VAL A 168 -8.25 9.88 9.41
C VAL A 168 -7.16 9.50 8.40
N THR A 169 -7.46 9.52 7.10
CA THR A 169 -6.50 9.20 6.03
C THR A 169 -5.34 10.21 6.01
N ALA A 170 -5.63 11.50 6.14
CA ALA A 170 -4.62 12.56 6.18
C ALA A 170 -3.73 12.50 7.42
N LEU A 171 -4.30 12.26 8.61
CA LEU A 171 -3.52 12.07 9.83
C LEU A 171 -2.66 10.81 9.72
N THR A 172 -3.21 9.73 9.16
CA THR A 172 -2.49 8.48 8.96
C THR A 172 -1.35 8.63 7.96
N SER A 173 -1.49 9.46 6.91
CA SER A 173 -0.38 9.70 5.97
C SER A 173 0.80 10.40 6.63
N LEU A 174 0.55 11.35 7.54
CA LEU A 174 1.59 11.99 8.34
C LEU A 174 2.26 10.99 9.29
N LEU A 175 1.49 10.08 9.89
CA LEU A 175 2.04 9.06 10.79
C LEU A 175 2.82 7.97 10.06
N GLN A 176 2.43 7.66 8.82
CA GLN A 176 3.18 6.76 7.93
C GLN A 176 4.47 7.36 7.39
N LEU A 177 4.82 8.62 7.73
CA LEU A 177 6.15 9.17 7.44
C LEU A 177 7.28 8.37 8.10
N SER A 178 7.00 7.48 9.06
CA SER A 178 7.96 6.48 9.56
C SER A 178 8.60 5.64 8.44
N MET A 179 7.84 5.31 7.39
CA MET A 179 8.28 4.50 6.25
C MET A 179 9.39 5.18 5.42
N PRO A 180 9.18 6.39 4.86
CA PRO A 180 10.27 7.12 4.19
C PRO A 180 11.39 7.53 5.15
N VAL A 181 11.08 7.76 6.44
CA VAL A 181 12.11 8.01 7.46
C VAL A 181 13.11 6.86 7.53
N LEU A 182 12.63 5.62 7.65
CA LEU A 182 13.50 4.44 7.74
C LEU A 182 14.18 4.08 6.43
N SER A 183 13.46 4.19 5.31
CA SER A 183 13.97 3.72 4.01
C SER A 183 14.95 4.67 3.33
N VAL A 184 14.81 5.99 3.53
CA VAL A 184 15.62 6.99 2.80
C VAL A 184 16.15 8.10 3.69
N VAL A 185 15.29 8.76 4.48
CA VAL A 185 15.68 10.00 5.18
C VAL A 185 16.74 9.73 6.23
N LEU A 186 16.56 8.71 7.05
CA LEU A 186 17.51 8.36 8.10
C LEU A 186 18.82 7.84 7.50
N LEU A 187 18.76 6.98 6.47
CA LEU A 187 19.94 6.51 5.76
C LEU A 187 20.78 7.71 5.27
N LEU A 188 20.15 8.66 4.58
CA LEU A 188 20.88 9.80 4.03
C LEU A 188 21.38 10.75 5.12
N TRP A 189 20.58 10.99 6.17
CA TRP A 189 21.00 11.77 7.34
C TRP A 189 22.25 11.17 7.99
N LEU A 190 22.25 9.86 8.25
CA LEU A 190 23.38 9.18 8.87
C LEU A 190 24.62 9.24 7.96
N ALA A 191 24.44 8.98 6.67
CA ALA A 191 25.54 8.96 5.70
C ALA A 191 26.17 10.34 5.46
N THR A 192 25.40 11.44 5.59
CA THR A 192 25.86 12.78 5.18
C THR A 192 26.07 13.75 6.33
N ARG A 193 25.48 13.50 7.50
CA ARG A 193 25.46 14.45 8.63
C ARG A 193 25.93 13.87 9.95
N THR A 194 26.31 12.58 9.98
CA THR A 194 26.78 11.93 11.22
C THR A 194 28.07 11.16 10.98
N GLN A 195 28.76 10.81 12.06
CA GLN A 195 29.93 9.91 12.02
C GLN A 195 29.55 8.45 12.32
N VAL A 196 28.26 8.12 12.25
CA VAL A 196 27.74 6.80 12.58
C VAL A 196 28.18 5.79 11.51
N PRO A 197 28.69 4.61 11.89
CA PRO A 197 29.02 3.57 10.93
C PRO A 197 27.82 3.16 10.08
N ILE A 198 28.02 2.99 8.76
CA ILE A 198 26.91 2.75 7.82
C ILE A 198 26.11 1.47 8.12
N TRP A 199 26.72 0.48 8.78
CA TRP A 199 26.05 -0.76 9.18
C TRP A 199 24.88 -0.51 10.14
N VAL A 200 24.88 0.60 10.87
CA VAL A 200 23.79 0.98 11.79
C VAL A 200 22.47 1.14 11.04
N VAL A 201 22.50 1.54 9.75
CA VAL A 201 21.28 1.63 8.93
C VAL A 201 20.66 0.24 8.72
N ALA A 202 21.48 -0.76 8.40
CA ALA A 202 21.01 -2.13 8.21
C ALA A 202 20.47 -2.71 9.53
N VAL A 203 21.15 -2.45 10.65
CA VAL A 203 20.68 -2.86 11.98
C VAL A 203 19.39 -2.14 12.37
N ALA A 204 19.26 -0.84 12.08
CA ALA A 204 18.04 -0.07 12.31
C ALA A 204 16.83 -0.64 11.55
N LEU A 205 17.00 -0.96 10.26
CA LEU A 205 15.95 -1.54 9.44
C LEU A 205 15.55 -2.95 9.92
N GLY A 206 16.56 -3.79 10.23
CA GLY A 206 16.33 -5.12 10.77
C GLY A 206 15.64 -5.09 12.14
N LEU A 207 16.08 -4.20 13.02
CA LEU A 207 15.51 -4.01 14.36
C LEU A 207 14.05 -3.56 14.27
N ASN A 208 13.72 -2.54 13.47
CA ASN A 208 12.34 -2.13 13.25
C ASN A 208 11.48 -3.30 12.76
N THR A 209 11.95 -4.02 11.73
CA THR A 209 11.20 -5.15 11.16
C THR A 209 10.89 -6.23 12.21
N VAL A 210 11.89 -6.65 12.99
CA VAL A 210 11.73 -7.65 14.05
C VAL A 210 10.76 -7.14 15.12
N LEU A 211 10.93 -5.89 15.58
CA LEU A 211 10.06 -5.31 16.60
C LEU A 211 8.61 -5.18 16.11
N VAL A 212 8.37 -4.76 14.86
CA VAL A 212 7.03 -4.73 14.27
C VAL A 212 6.43 -6.14 14.25
N LEU A 213 7.16 -7.14 13.73
CA LEU A 213 6.65 -8.52 13.66
C LEU A 213 6.26 -9.08 15.04
N LEU A 214 7.07 -8.79 16.06
CA LEU A 214 6.83 -9.26 17.43
C LEU A 214 5.72 -8.47 18.14
N ALA A 215 5.68 -7.14 17.97
CA ALA A 215 4.81 -6.26 18.74
C ALA A 215 3.45 -6.00 18.08
N GLN A 216 3.35 -6.04 16.74
CA GLN A 216 2.15 -5.60 16.03
C GLN A 216 0.93 -6.47 16.35
N ARG A 217 1.07 -7.79 16.37
CA ARG A 217 -0.04 -8.71 16.68
C ARG A 217 -0.57 -8.56 18.11
N PRO A 218 0.26 -8.64 19.18
CA PRO A 218 -0.24 -8.47 20.54
C PRO A 218 -0.76 -7.04 20.79
N TRP A 219 -0.19 -6.02 20.15
CA TRP A 219 -0.68 -4.65 20.30
C TRP A 219 -2.03 -4.44 19.62
N SER A 220 -2.21 -4.95 18.40
CA SER A 220 -3.48 -4.87 17.66
C SER A 220 -4.63 -5.53 18.43
N ALA A 221 -4.37 -6.64 19.10
CA ALA A 221 -5.37 -7.34 19.92
C ALA A 221 -5.86 -6.51 21.13
N ARG A 222 -5.13 -5.47 21.55
CA ARG A 222 -5.53 -4.57 22.65
C ARG A 222 -6.40 -3.39 22.19
N VAL A 223 -6.57 -3.21 20.87
CA VAL A 223 -7.33 -2.11 20.28
C VAL A 223 -8.64 -2.65 19.71
N ASP A 224 -9.66 -2.61 20.56
CA ASP A 224 -11.01 -3.18 20.34
C ASP A 224 -12.13 -2.13 20.43
N SER A 225 -11.81 -0.92 20.87
CA SER A 225 -12.77 0.13 21.19
C SER A 225 -12.16 1.51 20.92
N ASP A 226 -13.02 2.52 20.83
CA ASP A 226 -12.58 3.90 20.63
C ASP A 226 -11.67 4.38 21.77
N ALA A 227 -11.93 3.94 23.00
CA ALA A 227 -11.12 4.29 24.16
C ALA A 227 -9.71 3.66 24.08
N SER A 228 -9.61 2.37 23.71
CA SER A 228 -8.31 1.71 23.52
C SER A 228 -7.57 2.27 22.30
N ALA A 229 -8.28 2.59 21.21
CA ALA A 229 -7.73 3.28 20.05
C ALA A 229 -7.15 4.65 20.39
N ALA A 230 -7.88 5.47 21.17
CA ALA A 230 -7.41 6.76 21.62
C ALA A 230 -6.16 6.66 22.51
N ARG A 231 -6.14 5.72 23.47
CA ARG A 231 -4.98 5.49 24.34
C ARG A 231 -3.74 5.10 23.52
N SER A 232 -3.91 4.20 22.55
CA SER A 232 -2.84 3.77 21.66
C SER A 232 -2.30 4.94 20.83
N ALA A 233 -3.17 5.78 20.26
CA ALA A 233 -2.75 6.96 19.53
C ALA A 233 -2.02 8.00 20.42
N TRP A 234 -2.38 8.13 21.69
CA TRP A 234 -1.63 8.98 22.64
C TRP A 234 -0.22 8.45 22.96
N VAL A 235 -0.04 7.12 23.00
CA VAL A 235 1.31 6.54 23.13
C VAL A 235 2.17 6.96 21.95
N ALA A 236 1.65 6.85 20.72
CA ALA A 236 2.36 7.30 19.54
C ALA A 236 2.69 8.80 19.59
N ALA A 237 1.74 9.64 20.02
CA ALA A 237 1.95 11.08 20.15
C ALA A 237 3.08 11.44 21.12
N ALA A 238 3.31 10.62 22.15
CA ALA A 238 4.38 10.82 23.12
C ALA A 238 5.74 10.34 22.61
N VAL A 239 5.81 9.17 21.95
CA VAL A 239 7.09 8.53 21.61
C VAL A 239 7.69 8.97 20.28
N LEU A 240 6.86 9.30 19.28
CA LEU A 240 7.31 9.74 17.96
C LEU A 240 8.17 11.03 17.96
N PRO A 241 7.82 12.10 18.71
CA PRO A 241 8.68 13.29 18.76
C PRO A 241 10.02 12.99 19.43
N VAL A 242 10.05 12.14 20.45
CA VAL A 242 11.28 11.71 21.11
C VAL A 242 12.17 10.95 20.14
N ALA A 243 11.61 10.01 19.37
CA ALA A 243 12.34 9.29 18.33
C ALA A 243 13.00 10.24 17.32
N CYS A 244 12.26 11.24 16.85
CA CYS A 244 12.79 12.22 15.89
C CYS A 244 13.91 13.06 16.49
N VAL A 245 13.76 13.55 17.73
CA VAL A 245 14.81 14.28 18.45
C VAL A 245 16.07 13.42 18.61
N MET A 246 15.92 12.11 18.90
CA MET A 246 17.05 11.19 18.98
C MET A 246 17.78 11.03 17.65
N PHE A 247 17.06 10.93 16.52
CA PHE A 247 17.68 10.90 15.20
C PHE A 247 18.47 12.18 14.89
N GLY A 248 17.92 13.35 15.23
CA GLY A 248 18.64 14.62 15.13
C GLY A 248 19.88 14.68 16.03
N ALA A 249 19.75 14.22 17.29
CA ALA A 249 20.85 14.17 18.26
C ALA A 249 21.98 13.21 17.85
N GLY A 250 21.73 12.26 16.95
CA GLY A 250 22.74 11.39 16.35
C GLY A 250 23.88 12.15 15.64
N ALA A 251 23.71 13.43 15.32
CA ALA A 251 24.77 14.28 14.76
C ALA A 251 25.69 14.93 15.81
N LEU A 252 25.36 14.88 17.10
CA LEU A 252 26.04 15.66 18.16
C LEU A 252 27.09 14.87 18.96
N GLY A 253 27.20 13.56 18.77
CA GLY A 253 28.05 12.69 19.57
C GLY A 253 29.08 11.89 18.76
N GLY A 254 30.00 11.24 19.46
CA GLY A 254 30.94 10.31 18.83
C GLY A 254 30.24 9.06 18.26
N PRO A 255 30.90 8.29 17.36
CA PRO A 255 30.28 7.24 16.57
C PRO A 255 29.46 6.21 17.36
N GLY A 256 29.99 5.75 18.51
CA GLY A 256 29.32 4.75 19.36
C GLY A 256 28.09 5.31 20.09
N ALA A 257 28.20 6.50 20.69
CA ALA A 257 27.08 7.15 21.38
C ALA A 257 25.97 7.53 20.40
N ALA A 258 26.34 8.05 19.22
CA ALA A 258 25.40 8.38 18.15
C ALA A 258 24.67 7.14 17.64
N ALA A 259 25.37 6.02 17.42
CA ALA A 259 24.75 4.75 17.04
C ALA A 259 23.74 4.27 18.08
N ALA A 260 24.09 4.31 19.38
CA ALA A 260 23.19 3.92 20.46
C ALA A 260 21.93 4.80 20.52
N VAL A 261 22.07 6.12 20.39
CA VAL A 261 20.94 7.07 20.37
C VAL A 261 20.04 6.81 19.16
N VAL A 262 20.62 6.59 17.98
CA VAL A 262 19.84 6.29 16.76
C VAL A 262 19.07 4.98 16.93
N LEU A 263 19.72 3.91 17.40
CA LEU A 263 19.06 2.61 17.62
C LEU A 263 17.95 2.69 18.67
N ALA A 264 18.15 3.44 19.75
CA ALA A 264 17.09 3.69 20.73
C ALA A 264 15.94 4.52 20.12
N GLY A 265 16.24 5.49 19.25
CA GLY A 265 15.25 6.20 18.45
C GLY A 265 14.43 5.27 17.54
N ILE A 266 15.05 4.24 16.95
CA ILE A 266 14.35 3.21 16.14
C ILE A 266 13.35 2.42 16.99
N VAL A 267 13.71 2.06 18.22
CA VAL A 267 12.78 1.37 19.14
C VAL A 267 11.55 2.23 19.39
N LEU A 268 11.75 3.53 19.68
CA LEU A 268 10.64 4.46 19.92
C LEU A 268 9.81 4.74 18.66
N LEU A 269 10.45 4.88 17.50
CA LEU A 269 9.76 5.03 16.22
C LEU A 269 8.88 3.81 15.94
N THR A 270 9.41 2.61 16.18
CA THR A 270 8.70 1.35 15.97
C THR A 270 7.53 1.19 16.93
N LEU A 271 7.71 1.58 18.20
CA LEU A 271 6.63 1.60 19.18
C LEU A 271 5.52 2.57 18.74
N GLY A 272 5.88 3.75 18.23
CA GLY A 272 4.92 4.71 17.67
C GLY A 272 4.18 4.16 16.45
N GLU A 273 4.89 3.52 15.52
CA GLU A 273 4.31 2.89 14.33
C GLU A 273 3.28 1.81 14.70
N VAL A 274 3.66 0.88 15.58
CA VAL A 274 2.78 -0.18 16.07
C VAL A 274 1.57 0.39 16.80
N ALA A 275 1.76 1.49 17.53
CA ALA A 275 0.68 2.15 18.27
C ALA A 275 -0.32 2.91 17.40
N VAL A 276 0.02 3.32 16.17
CA VAL A 276 -0.89 4.03 15.25
C VAL A 276 -1.68 3.09 14.36
N GLY A 277 -1.09 1.97 13.94
CA GLY A 277 -1.69 1.06 12.95
C GLY A 277 -3.13 0.66 13.30
N PRO A 278 -3.38 0.01 14.45
CA PRO A 278 -4.73 -0.46 14.80
C PRO A 278 -5.76 0.67 14.96
N PRO A 279 -5.48 1.79 15.66
CA PRO A 279 -6.39 2.94 15.71
C PRO A 279 -6.78 3.50 14.35
N ALA A 280 -5.81 3.61 13.43
CA ALA A 280 -6.05 4.16 12.10
C ALA A 280 -7.02 3.28 11.29
N TRP A 281 -6.80 1.97 11.28
CA TRP A 281 -7.70 1.01 10.62
C TRP A 281 -9.09 0.96 11.27
N HIS A 282 -9.15 0.93 12.61
CA HIS A 282 -10.40 0.94 13.37
C HIS A 282 -11.25 2.16 13.01
N LEU A 283 -10.68 3.36 13.07
CA LEU A 283 -11.43 4.60 12.80
C LEU A 283 -11.84 4.74 11.32
N ALA A 284 -10.98 4.28 10.40
CA ALA A 284 -11.23 4.38 8.96
C ALA A 284 -12.35 3.44 8.48
N LEU A 285 -12.45 2.23 9.04
CA LEU A 285 -13.35 1.19 8.52
C LEU A 285 -14.59 0.94 9.38
N ARG A 286 -14.66 1.41 10.62
CA ARG A 286 -15.78 1.11 11.53
C ARG A 286 -17.15 1.51 10.96
N GLU A 287 -17.22 2.66 10.30
CA GLU A 287 -18.47 3.21 9.74
C GLU A 287 -18.63 2.96 8.25
N ALA A 288 -17.71 2.21 7.65
CA ALA A 288 -17.77 1.89 6.23
C ALA A 288 -18.98 0.97 5.96
N PRO A 289 -19.98 1.39 5.17
CA PRO A 289 -21.08 0.52 4.75
C PRO A 289 -20.52 -0.72 4.05
N VAL A 290 -21.14 -1.88 4.26
CA VAL A 290 -20.65 -3.18 3.74
C VAL A 290 -20.44 -3.13 2.23
N GLU A 291 -21.33 -2.44 1.52
CA GLU A 291 -21.33 -2.27 0.06
C GLU A 291 -20.22 -1.33 -0.42
N LEU A 292 -19.65 -0.50 0.47
CA LEU A 292 -18.65 0.51 0.17
C LEU A 292 -17.27 0.23 0.80
N GLN A 293 -17.09 -0.90 1.50
CA GLN A 293 -15.84 -1.23 2.19
C GLN A 293 -14.61 -1.16 1.27
N GLY A 294 -14.70 -1.67 0.03
CA GLY A 294 -13.61 -1.57 -0.94
C GLY A 294 -13.23 -0.14 -1.29
N ARG A 295 -14.20 0.78 -1.33
CA ARG A 295 -13.97 2.21 -1.59
C ARG A 295 -13.33 2.90 -0.40
N TYR A 296 -13.83 2.64 0.82
CA TYR A 296 -13.23 3.18 2.05
C TYR A 296 -11.78 2.70 2.21
N GLN A 297 -11.52 1.42 1.96
CA GLN A 297 -10.17 0.87 1.94
C GLN A 297 -9.29 1.51 0.86
N SER A 298 -9.84 1.86 -0.31
CA SER A 298 -9.08 2.53 -1.36
C SER A 298 -8.65 3.95 -0.96
N VAL A 299 -9.55 4.73 -0.34
CA VAL A 299 -9.24 6.08 0.15
C VAL A 299 -8.22 6.00 1.29
N PHE A 300 -8.46 5.12 2.27
CA PHE A 300 -7.53 4.94 3.38
C PHE A 300 -6.15 4.44 2.90
N GLY A 301 -6.12 3.57 1.89
CA GLY A 301 -4.89 3.09 1.25
C GLY A 301 -4.04 4.21 0.61
N MET A 302 -4.64 5.36 0.27
CA MET A 302 -3.90 6.53 -0.22
C MET A 302 -2.92 7.09 0.83
N ALA A 303 -3.15 6.84 2.12
CA ALA A 303 -2.31 7.34 3.19
C ALA A 303 -0.83 6.97 2.99
N GLY A 304 -0.54 5.73 2.59
CA GLY A 304 0.84 5.27 2.35
C GLY A 304 1.48 5.89 1.11
N ALA A 305 0.71 6.14 0.05
CA ALA A 305 1.21 6.82 -1.14
C ALA A 305 1.53 8.29 -0.85
N LEU A 306 0.63 8.98 -0.14
CA LEU A 306 0.84 10.35 0.32
C LEU A 306 2.06 10.45 1.24
N ALA A 307 2.24 9.50 2.17
CA ALA A 307 3.41 9.46 3.04
C ALA A 307 4.72 9.38 2.25
N ARG A 308 4.80 8.54 1.22
CA ARG A 308 6.01 8.43 0.38
C ARG A 308 6.31 9.72 -0.39
N ILE A 309 5.25 10.36 -0.93
CA ILE A 309 5.36 11.65 -1.63
C ILE A 309 5.86 12.72 -0.67
N LEU A 310 5.18 12.91 0.46
CA LEU A 310 5.55 13.91 1.48
C LEU A 310 6.94 13.64 2.05
N GLY A 311 7.28 12.37 2.27
CA GLY A 311 8.57 11.93 2.77
C GLY A 311 9.72 12.36 1.86
N SER A 312 9.60 12.11 0.55
CA SER A 312 10.66 12.42 -0.40
C SER A 312 10.68 13.89 -0.80
N ALA A 313 9.50 14.51 -1.00
CA ALA A 313 9.39 15.87 -1.53
C ALA A 313 9.54 16.95 -0.45
N LEU A 314 9.17 16.66 0.80
CA LEU A 314 9.16 17.67 1.88
C LEU A 314 10.06 17.28 3.04
N VAL A 315 9.90 16.07 3.59
CA VAL A 315 10.64 15.67 4.80
C VAL A 315 12.13 15.54 4.51
N LEU A 316 12.51 14.88 3.41
CA LEU A 316 13.91 14.71 3.05
C LEU A 316 14.63 16.07 2.89
N PRO A 317 14.15 17.03 2.08
CA PRO A 317 14.71 18.38 2.03
C PRO A 317 14.71 19.08 3.40
N LEU A 318 13.61 19.03 4.14
CA LEU A 318 13.50 19.67 5.46
C LEU A 318 14.64 19.21 6.38
N ILE A 319 14.90 17.90 6.42
CA ILE A 319 15.94 17.32 7.26
C ILE A 319 17.33 17.69 6.75
N LEU A 320 17.57 17.64 5.44
CA LEU A 320 18.89 17.97 4.89
C LEU A 320 19.25 19.45 5.07
N PHE A 321 18.28 20.36 4.92
CA PHE A 321 18.51 21.80 5.01
C PHE A 321 18.44 22.33 6.45
N ALA A 322 17.41 21.96 7.22
CA ALA A 322 17.22 22.46 8.59
C ALA A 322 17.95 21.62 9.65
N GLY A 323 18.51 20.47 9.26
CA GLY A 323 19.29 19.61 10.15
C GLY A 323 18.49 19.10 11.35
N ILE A 324 19.04 19.29 12.55
CA ILE A 324 18.42 18.88 13.82
C ILE A 324 17.05 19.54 14.03
N ALA A 325 16.90 20.82 13.63
CA ALA A 325 15.62 21.51 13.73
C ALA A 325 14.55 20.86 12.84
N GLY A 326 14.93 20.34 11.67
CA GLY A 326 14.03 19.60 10.80
C GLY A 326 13.45 18.34 11.47
N TRP A 327 14.29 17.62 12.23
CA TRP A 327 13.84 16.46 13.00
C TRP A 327 12.86 16.83 14.10
N ALA A 328 13.11 17.93 14.82
CA ALA A 328 12.18 18.43 15.83
C ALA A 328 10.82 18.82 15.22
N VAL A 329 10.82 19.49 14.06
CA VAL A 329 9.60 19.84 13.30
C VAL A 329 8.85 18.58 12.88
N LEU A 330 9.54 17.59 12.30
CA LEU A 330 8.93 16.32 11.90
C LEU A 330 8.28 15.61 13.11
N GLY A 331 9.01 15.54 14.23
CA GLY A 331 8.51 14.97 15.47
C GLY A 331 7.25 15.66 15.97
N ALA A 332 7.21 16.99 15.94
CA ALA A 332 6.04 17.78 16.30
C ALA A 332 4.85 17.50 15.37
N VAL A 333 5.07 17.43 14.06
CA VAL A 333 4.02 17.11 13.07
C VAL A 333 3.45 15.71 13.31
N MET A 334 4.31 14.71 13.48
CA MET A 334 3.87 13.33 13.75
C MET A 334 3.15 13.23 15.10
N SER A 335 3.64 13.92 16.14
CA SER A 335 2.97 13.98 17.44
C SER A 335 1.58 14.61 17.35
N ALA A 336 1.46 15.74 16.65
CA ALA A 336 0.19 16.43 16.43
C ALA A 336 -0.79 15.56 15.63
N ALA A 337 -0.31 14.83 14.62
CA ALA A 337 -1.14 13.91 13.85
C ALA A 337 -1.68 12.75 14.72
N ALA A 338 -0.83 12.17 15.58
CA ALA A 338 -1.22 11.11 16.50
C ALA A 338 -2.22 11.60 17.55
N ALA A 339 -1.98 12.79 18.10
CA ALA A 339 -2.92 13.47 19.01
C ALA A 339 -4.27 13.74 18.33
N GLY A 340 -4.26 14.21 17.08
CA GLY A 340 -5.47 14.40 16.27
C GLY A 340 -6.27 13.11 16.10
N LEU A 341 -5.59 12.00 15.80
CA LEU A 341 -6.22 10.68 15.69
C LEU A 341 -6.83 10.23 17.03
N ALA A 342 -6.12 10.47 18.14
CA ALA A 342 -6.61 10.17 19.49
C ALA A 342 -7.85 10.99 19.88
N LEU A 343 -7.90 12.27 19.48
CA LEU A 343 -9.04 13.15 19.72
C LEU A 343 -10.26 12.72 18.89
N LEU A 344 -10.07 12.31 17.63
CA LEU A 344 -11.14 11.76 16.80
C LEU A 344 -11.75 10.51 17.44
N ALA A 345 -10.93 9.58 17.91
CA ALA A 345 -11.40 8.39 18.63
C ALA A 345 -12.21 8.76 19.88
N ARG A 346 -11.76 9.74 20.68
CA ARG A 346 -12.48 10.17 21.89
C ARG A 346 -13.84 10.81 21.62
N ARG A 347 -13.96 11.62 20.57
CA ARG A 347 -15.22 12.27 20.19
C ARG A 347 -16.29 11.23 19.84
N SER A 348 -15.89 10.21 19.08
CA SER A 348 -16.76 9.09 18.73
C SER A 348 -17.28 8.31 19.94
N CYS A 349 -16.41 8.04 20.93
CA CYS A 349 -16.80 7.38 22.18
C CYS A 349 -17.84 8.17 23.00
N ARG A 350 -17.82 9.50 22.92
CA ARG A 350 -18.77 10.36 23.64
C ARG A 350 -20.12 10.46 22.95
N ALA A 351 -20.16 10.36 21.62
CA ALA A 351 -21.40 10.40 20.85
C ALA A 351 -22.21 9.09 20.93
N SER A 352 -21.58 7.99 21.34
CA SER A 352 -22.21 6.67 21.48
C SER A 352 -22.66 6.34 22.92
N ARG A 353 -22.51 7.27 23.86
CA ARG A 353 -23.01 7.15 25.25
C ARG A 353 -24.20 8.08 25.42
#